data_AF-A0A944E7W1-F1
#
_entry.id   AF-A0A944E7W1-F1
#
_cell.length_a   1.000
_cell.length_b   1.000
_cell.length_c   1.000
_cell.angle_alpha   90.00
_cell.angle_beta   90.00
_cell.angle_gamma   90.00
#
_symmetry.space_group_name_H-M   'P 1'
#
loop_
_entity.id
_entity.type
_entity.pdbx_description
1 polymer ?
#
loop_
_entity_poly.entity_id
_entity_poly.type
_entity_poly.pdbx_seq_one_letter_code
_entity_poly.pdbx_strand_id
1 'polypeptide(L)'
;MAEKVIDVTLASMTNTGDTHVSPVGSIMTGTARAVDDEQVFDSGLLYDRKEGQPMHPSGVQRLLPGESVTLNTTKRLAVSYPEVESEGHFKQMLLINADLAQKIAATGEVEIRPYFGCFMHKVLFNEIDGFETLDCHHSIFFEGKKWSFTSTFTINLISSSG
;
A
#
# COMPACT_ATOMS: atom_id res chain seq x y z
N MET A 1 -11.20 26.87 1.24
CA MET A 1 -11.10 25.40 1.38
C MET A 1 -10.50 24.85 0.11
N ALA A 2 -9.42 24.08 0.22
CA ALA A 2 -8.84 23.39 -0.92
C ALA A 2 -9.16 21.89 -0.87
N GLU A 3 -9.36 21.27 -2.02
CA GLU A 3 -9.62 19.83 -2.16
C GLU A 3 -8.86 19.29 -3.37
N LYS A 4 -8.28 18.10 -3.22
CA LYS A 4 -7.61 17.37 -4.30
C LYS A 4 -8.31 16.03 -4.51
N VAL A 5 -8.69 15.75 -5.74
CA VAL A 5 -9.12 14.42 -6.18
C VAL A 5 -7.91 13.72 -6.78
N ILE A 6 -7.59 12.55 -6.24
CA ILE A 6 -6.42 11.77 -6.61
C ILE A 6 -6.82 10.35 -7.01
N ASP A 7 -6.07 9.77 -7.93
CA ASP A 7 -6.07 8.34 -8.19
C ASP A 7 -4.81 7.73 -7.59
N VAL A 8 -4.98 6.80 -6.65
CA VAL A 8 -3.91 6.00 -6.05
C VAL A 8 -3.94 4.62 -6.66
N THR A 9 -2.85 4.20 -7.29
CA THR A 9 -2.76 2.91 -7.98
C THR A 9 -1.65 2.07 -7.38
N LEU A 10 -1.95 0.82 -7.02
CA LEU A 10 -0.91 -0.20 -6.84
C LEU A 10 -0.50 -0.69 -8.22
N ALA A 11 0.62 -0.20 -8.71
CA ALA A 11 1.09 -0.46 -10.07
C ALA A 11 1.69 -1.86 -10.18
N SER A 12 2.62 -2.20 -9.28
CA SER A 12 3.31 -3.49 -9.32
C SER A 12 3.83 -3.95 -7.96
N MET A 13 4.12 -5.25 -7.87
CA MET A 13 4.96 -5.82 -6.84
C MET A 13 6.16 -6.53 -7.48
N THR A 14 7.36 -6.23 -7.01
CA THR A 14 8.61 -6.81 -7.52
C THR A 14 9.37 -7.52 -6.40
N ASN A 15 9.73 -8.78 -6.59
CA ASN A 15 10.53 -9.52 -5.63
C ASN A 15 11.99 -9.03 -5.67
N THR A 16 12.44 -8.46 -4.56
CA THR A 16 13.79 -7.91 -4.36
C THR A 16 14.62 -8.72 -3.36
N GLY A 17 14.11 -9.88 -2.94
CA GLY A 17 14.77 -10.78 -1.99
C GLY A 17 15.47 -11.96 -2.66
N ASP A 18 15.97 -12.86 -1.81
CA ASP A 18 16.78 -14.01 -2.24
C ASP A 18 15.94 -15.28 -2.44
N THR A 19 14.64 -15.19 -2.12
CA THR A 19 13.69 -16.30 -2.15
C THR A 19 12.36 -15.83 -2.70
N HIS A 20 11.52 -16.79 -3.08
CA HIS A 20 10.19 -16.48 -3.60
C HIS A 20 9.34 -15.75 -2.55
N VAL A 21 8.53 -14.81 -3.01
CA VAL A 21 7.55 -14.10 -2.18
C VAL A 21 6.14 -14.44 -2.65
N SER A 22 5.23 -14.54 -1.68
CA SER A 22 3.81 -14.73 -1.91
C SER A 22 3.03 -14.06 -0.79
N PRO A 23 3.07 -12.72 -0.69
CA PRO A 23 2.36 -11.98 0.35
C PRO A 23 0.87 -12.34 0.37
N VAL A 24 0.34 -12.55 1.57
CA VAL A 24 -1.09 -12.69 1.87
C VAL A 24 -1.52 -11.55 2.77
N GLY A 25 -2.80 -11.20 2.77
CA GLY A 25 -3.32 -10.03 3.49
C GLY A 25 -3.76 -8.93 2.53
N SER A 26 -3.68 -7.68 2.98
CA SER A 26 -4.26 -6.56 2.25
C SER A 26 -3.37 -5.33 2.17
N ILE A 27 -3.56 -4.55 1.11
CA ILE A 27 -3.07 -3.18 0.98
C ILE A 27 -4.29 -2.29 0.78
N MET A 28 -4.43 -1.30 1.64
CA MET A 28 -5.49 -0.31 1.63
C MET A 28 -4.91 1.08 1.43
N THR A 29 -5.68 1.93 0.77
CA THR A 29 -5.43 3.36 0.70
C THR A 29 -6.62 4.09 1.28
N GLY A 30 -6.42 5.28 1.84
CA GLY A 30 -7.52 6.07 2.36
C GLY A 30 -7.10 7.48 2.72
N THR A 31 -8.07 8.29 3.12
CA THR A 31 -7.81 9.63 3.63
C THR A 31 -8.15 9.66 5.12
N ALA A 32 -7.25 10.23 5.92
CA ALA A 32 -7.42 10.34 7.35
C ALA A 32 -7.05 11.73 7.83
N ARG A 33 -7.38 12.05 9.08
CA ARG A 33 -7.06 13.35 9.66
C ARG A 33 -5.54 13.50 9.79
N ALA A 34 -5.02 14.65 9.37
CA ALA A 34 -3.57 14.86 9.26
C ALA A 34 -2.83 14.81 10.61
N VAL A 35 -3.51 15.19 11.70
CA VAL A 35 -2.94 15.19 13.06
C VAL A 35 -3.15 13.88 13.81
N ASP A 36 -4.07 13.03 13.35
CA ASP A 36 -4.45 11.76 13.97
C ASP A 36 -5.02 10.81 12.90
N ASP A 37 -4.35 9.70 12.66
CA ASP A 37 -4.73 8.72 11.63
C ASP A 37 -5.84 7.75 12.06
N GLU A 38 -6.35 7.86 13.30
CA GLU A 38 -7.50 7.07 13.78
C GLU A 38 -8.81 7.47 13.07
N GLN A 39 -8.93 8.73 12.65
CA GLN A 39 -10.13 9.23 11.97
C GLN A 39 -9.97 9.11 10.45
N VAL A 40 -10.43 7.99 9.89
CA VAL A 40 -10.49 7.72 8.45
C VAL A 40 -11.80 8.26 7.85
N PHE A 41 -11.71 8.98 6.72
CA PHE A 41 -12.83 9.60 6.02
C PHE A 41 -13.29 8.83 4.78
N ASP A 42 -12.34 8.36 3.97
CA ASP A 42 -12.59 7.52 2.80
C ASP A 42 -11.50 6.45 2.70
N SER A 43 -11.82 5.30 2.13
CA SER A 43 -10.84 4.21 1.96
C SER A 43 -11.19 3.26 0.82
N GLY A 44 -10.17 2.61 0.29
CA GLY A 44 -10.28 1.65 -0.79
C GLY A 44 -9.20 0.58 -0.73
N LEU A 45 -9.58 -0.63 -1.12
CA LEU A 45 -8.69 -1.79 -1.20
C LEU A 45 -7.91 -1.77 -2.52
N LEU A 46 -6.58 -1.81 -2.44
CA LEU A 46 -5.69 -1.92 -3.60
C LEU A 46 -5.20 -3.36 -3.84
N TYR A 47 -5.14 -4.15 -2.78
CA TYR A 47 -4.76 -5.55 -2.82
C TYR A 47 -5.49 -6.30 -1.71
N ASP A 48 -6.05 -7.46 -2.02
CA ASP A 48 -6.55 -8.41 -1.03
C ASP A 48 -6.31 -9.81 -1.54
N ARG A 49 -5.60 -10.59 -0.74
CA ARG A 49 -5.33 -11.98 -1.04
C ARG A 49 -5.53 -12.82 0.20
N LYS A 50 -6.50 -13.73 0.11
CA LYS A 50 -6.71 -14.78 1.11
C LYS A 50 -5.86 -16.00 0.80
N GLU A 51 -5.69 -16.84 1.81
CA GLU A 51 -5.00 -18.11 1.64
C GLU A 51 -5.62 -18.97 0.54
N GLY A 52 -4.78 -19.61 -0.27
CA GLY A 52 -5.21 -20.44 -1.40
C GLY A 52 -5.59 -19.66 -2.66
N GLN A 53 -5.66 -18.32 -2.60
CA GLN A 53 -5.91 -17.49 -3.77
C GLN A 53 -4.60 -17.14 -4.51
N PRO A 54 -4.64 -17.00 -5.84
CA PRO A 54 -3.51 -16.45 -6.57
C PRO A 54 -3.27 -14.99 -6.16
N MET A 55 -2.01 -14.55 -6.27
CA MET A 55 -1.62 -13.15 -6.05
C MET A 55 -2.15 -12.20 -7.13
N HIS A 56 -2.46 -12.72 -8.31
CA HIS A 56 -2.94 -11.93 -9.45
C HIS A 56 -4.02 -12.71 -10.21
N PRO A 57 -5.02 -12.04 -10.81
CA PRO A 57 -6.10 -12.70 -11.57
C PRO A 57 -5.63 -13.64 -12.69
N SER A 58 -4.42 -13.46 -13.22
CA SER A 58 -3.82 -14.37 -14.20
C SER A 58 -3.40 -15.74 -13.63
N GLY A 59 -3.51 -15.96 -12.32
CA GLY A 59 -3.16 -17.22 -11.67
C GLY A 59 -1.76 -17.29 -11.07
N VAL A 60 -1.00 -16.18 -11.09
CA VAL A 60 0.34 -16.11 -10.44
C VAL A 60 0.20 -16.41 -8.95
N GLN A 61 0.95 -17.39 -8.45
CA GLN A 61 0.86 -17.84 -7.05
C GLN A 61 1.96 -17.26 -6.15
N ARG A 62 3.12 -16.95 -6.74
CA ARG A 62 4.34 -16.44 -6.10
C ARG A 62 5.21 -15.75 -7.14
N LEU A 63 6.09 -14.88 -6.68
CA LEU A 63 7.14 -14.26 -7.48
C LEU A 63 8.48 -14.87 -7.08
N LEU A 64 9.25 -15.39 -8.03
CA LEU A 64 10.65 -15.77 -7.83
C LEU A 64 11.53 -14.51 -7.69
N PRO A 65 12.76 -14.63 -7.16
CA PRO A 65 13.69 -13.51 -7.08
C PRO A 65 13.85 -12.79 -8.44
N GLY A 66 13.68 -11.47 -8.43
CA GLY A 66 13.75 -10.63 -9.63
C GLY A 66 12.48 -10.60 -10.49
N GLU A 67 11.47 -11.43 -10.20
CA GLU A 67 10.18 -11.37 -10.90
C GLU A 67 9.32 -10.21 -10.40
N SER A 68 8.51 -9.67 -11.31
CA SER A 68 7.55 -8.61 -11.04
C SER A 68 6.17 -8.98 -11.57
N VAL A 69 5.13 -8.52 -10.89
CA VAL A 69 3.75 -8.59 -11.35
C VAL A 69 3.13 -7.21 -11.34
N THR A 70 2.51 -6.86 -12.46
CA THR A 70 1.69 -5.67 -12.61
C THR A 70 0.29 -5.95 -12.07
N LEU A 71 -0.22 -5.09 -11.17
CA LEU A 71 -1.54 -5.22 -10.54
C LEU A 71 -2.52 -4.15 -11.05
N ASN A 72 -2.04 -2.93 -11.31
CA ASN A 72 -2.82 -1.78 -11.82
C ASN A 72 -4.20 -1.61 -11.16
N THR A 73 -4.29 -1.80 -9.85
CA THR A 73 -5.54 -1.59 -9.11
C THR A 73 -5.57 -0.16 -8.59
N THR A 74 -6.58 0.61 -9.01
CA THR A 74 -6.70 2.05 -8.72
C THR A 74 -7.88 2.35 -7.79
N LYS A 75 -7.69 3.31 -6.89
CA LYS A 75 -8.74 3.91 -6.07
C LYS A 75 -8.69 5.43 -6.18
N ARG A 76 -9.84 6.02 -6.44
CA ARG A 76 -10.04 7.46 -6.45
C ARG A 76 -10.44 7.93 -5.06
N LEU A 77 -9.75 8.93 -4.54
CA LEU A 77 -9.98 9.51 -3.21
C LEU A 77 -10.01 11.04 -3.29
N ALA A 78 -10.70 11.68 -2.35
CA ALA A 78 -10.67 13.13 -2.16
C ALA A 78 -9.94 13.48 -0.85
N VAL A 79 -8.96 14.37 -0.93
CA VAL A 79 -8.21 14.88 0.23
C VAL A 79 -8.58 16.34 0.45
N SER A 80 -9.13 16.67 1.63
CA SER A 80 -9.56 18.02 1.99
C SER A 80 -8.52 18.78 2.84
N TYR A 81 -8.36 20.08 2.57
CA TYR A 81 -7.54 21.01 3.35
C TYR A 81 -8.29 22.32 3.61
N PRO A 82 -9.07 22.40 4.71
CA PRO A 82 -9.68 23.66 5.15
C PRO A 82 -8.63 24.63 5.72
N GLU A 83 -8.91 25.93 5.63
CA GLU A 83 -8.02 27.00 6.15
C GLU A 83 -7.88 26.94 7.68
N VAL A 84 -8.98 26.61 8.37
CA VAL A 84 -9.06 26.49 9.83
C VAL A 84 -9.62 25.10 10.16
N GLU A 85 -9.02 24.42 11.13
CA GLU A 85 -9.61 23.19 11.67
C GLU A 85 -10.78 23.54 12.58
N SER A 86 -11.93 22.93 12.33
CA SER A 86 -13.11 22.98 13.19
C SER A 86 -13.80 21.64 13.25
N GLU A 87 -14.80 21.49 14.13
CA GLU A 87 -15.62 20.28 14.18
C GLU A 87 -16.20 19.99 12.79
N GLY A 88 -15.94 18.80 12.25
CA GLY A 88 -16.35 18.38 10.90
C GLY A 88 -15.50 18.90 9.73
N HIS A 89 -14.55 19.81 9.96
CA HIS A 89 -13.67 20.37 8.93
C HIS A 89 -12.20 20.16 9.32
N PHE A 90 -11.73 18.94 9.08
CA PHE A 90 -10.37 18.52 9.43
C PHE A 90 -9.44 18.60 8.22
N LYS A 91 -8.16 18.91 8.47
CA LYS A 91 -7.13 18.72 7.45
C LYS A 91 -6.92 17.23 7.26
N GLN A 92 -6.86 16.81 6.00
CA GLN A 92 -6.71 15.41 5.64
C GLN A 92 -5.34 15.15 5.02
N MET A 93 -4.90 13.91 5.13
CA MET A 93 -3.73 13.36 4.44
C MET A 93 -4.11 12.04 3.78
N LEU A 94 -3.36 11.64 2.76
CA LEU A 94 -3.45 10.32 2.16
C LEU A 94 -2.66 9.32 3.01
N LEU A 95 -3.24 8.13 3.18
CA LEU A 95 -2.65 6.98 3.83
C LEU A 95 -2.57 5.81 2.85
N ILE A 96 -1.46 5.09 2.87
CA ILE A 96 -1.31 3.75 2.29
C ILE A 96 -0.91 2.81 3.41
N ASN A 97 -1.74 1.83 3.72
CA ASN A 97 -1.54 0.85 4.78
C ASN A 97 -1.40 -0.55 4.18
N ALA A 98 -0.36 -1.27 4.58
CA ALA A 98 -0.13 -2.64 4.17
C ALA A 98 -0.07 -3.56 5.39
N ASP A 99 -1.04 -4.47 5.49
CA ASP A 99 -1.05 -5.58 6.43
C ASP A 99 -0.83 -6.88 5.65
N LEU A 100 0.45 -7.24 5.52
CA LEU A 100 0.89 -8.35 4.69
C LEU A 100 1.74 -9.33 5.48
N ALA A 101 1.57 -10.61 5.20
CA ALA A 101 2.33 -11.70 5.79
C ALA A 101 2.82 -12.69 4.73
N GLN A 102 3.82 -13.50 5.10
CA GLN A 102 4.37 -14.59 4.30
C GLN A 102 4.20 -15.91 5.04
N LYS A 103 3.84 -16.95 4.30
CA LYS A 103 4.01 -18.32 4.77
C LYS A 103 5.42 -18.80 4.47
N ILE A 104 6.12 -19.23 5.51
CA ILE A 104 7.49 -19.75 5.43
C ILE A 104 7.46 -21.19 5.93
N ALA A 105 7.88 -22.13 5.09
CA ALA A 105 8.05 -23.52 5.49
C ALA A 105 9.46 -23.69 6.09
N ALA A 106 9.53 -24.07 7.37
CA ALA A 106 10.78 -24.26 8.11
C ALA A 106 10.69 -25.57 8.91
N THR A 107 11.69 -26.44 8.76
CA THR A 107 11.88 -27.66 9.58
C THR A 107 10.61 -28.46 9.93
N GLY A 108 9.72 -28.68 8.94
CA GLY A 108 8.50 -29.49 9.11
C GLY A 108 7.27 -28.72 9.62
N GLU A 109 7.41 -27.42 9.90
CA GLU A 109 6.33 -26.51 10.27
C GLU A 109 6.14 -25.40 9.23
N VAL A 110 4.94 -24.81 9.21
CA VAL A 110 4.63 -23.62 8.40
C VAL A 110 4.39 -22.47 9.35
N GLU A 111 5.27 -21.48 9.30
CA GLU A 111 5.14 -20.25 10.06
C GLU A 111 4.53 -19.14 9.20
N ILE A 112 3.67 -18.33 9.82
CA ILE A 112 3.16 -17.10 9.22
C ILE A 112 3.92 -15.93 9.84
N ARG A 113 4.66 -15.19 9.03
CA ARG A 113 5.47 -14.06 9.49
C ARG A 113 4.98 -12.77 8.83
N PRO A 114 4.66 -11.71 9.60
CA PRO A 114 4.30 -10.42 9.03
C PRO A 114 5.51 -9.79 8.35
N TYR A 115 5.30 -9.10 7.23
CA TYR A 115 6.33 -8.30 6.60
C TYR A 115 6.62 -7.05 7.42
N PHE A 116 7.90 -6.69 7.56
CA PHE A 116 8.35 -5.44 8.15
C PHE A 116 8.71 -4.41 7.08
N GLY A 117 8.44 -3.13 7.35
CA GLY A 117 8.79 -2.02 6.48
C GLY A 117 7.66 -1.02 6.32
N CYS A 118 7.19 -0.81 5.09
CA CYS A 118 6.10 0.10 4.78
C CYS A 118 4.75 -0.43 5.28
N PHE A 119 4.51 -0.32 6.59
CA PHE A 119 3.23 -0.63 7.22
C PHE A 119 2.21 0.48 6.98
N MET A 120 2.66 1.74 7.07
CA MET A 120 1.83 2.92 6.87
C MET A 120 2.68 4.04 6.28
N HIS A 121 2.31 4.48 5.07
CA HIS A 121 2.88 5.63 4.41
C HIS A 121 1.88 6.78 4.42
N LYS A 122 2.35 7.98 4.76
CA LYS A 122 1.52 9.19 4.90
C LYS A 122 1.98 10.22 3.86
N VAL A 123 1.05 10.78 3.11
CA VAL A 123 1.32 11.85 2.13
C VAL A 123 0.43 13.04 2.46
N LEU A 124 1.04 14.15 2.83
CA LEU A 124 0.33 15.36 3.20
C LEU A 124 -0.29 16.03 1.97
N PHE A 125 -1.38 16.77 2.17
CA PHE A 125 -2.08 17.47 1.09
C PHE A 125 -1.17 18.30 0.18
N ASN A 126 -0.16 18.98 0.75
CA ASN A 126 0.76 19.84 0.00
C ASN A 126 1.80 19.07 -0.82
N GLU A 127 2.06 17.80 -0.48
CA GLU A 127 3.00 16.94 -1.19
C GLU A 127 2.38 16.39 -2.48
N ILE A 128 1.04 16.32 -2.56
CA ILE A 128 0.34 15.84 -3.76
C ILE A 128 0.36 16.92 -4.86
N ASP A 129 1.40 16.99 -5.69
CA ASP A 129 1.62 18.09 -6.64
C ASP A 129 1.43 17.74 -8.12
N GLY A 130 1.02 16.51 -8.43
CA GLY A 130 0.86 16.05 -9.81
C GLY A 130 0.87 14.54 -9.89
N PHE A 131 1.88 14.00 -10.58
CA PHE A 131 2.13 12.57 -10.65
C PHE A 131 3.35 12.22 -9.79
N GLU A 132 3.14 11.34 -8.83
CA GLU A 132 4.18 10.83 -7.96
C GLU A 132 4.24 9.31 -8.02
N THR A 133 5.44 8.77 -7.80
CA THR A 133 5.66 7.33 -7.63
C THR A 133 6.25 7.08 -6.26
N LEU A 134 5.68 6.12 -5.56
CA LEU A 134 6.09 5.72 -4.22
C LEU A 134 6.48 4.24 -4.23
N ASP A 135 7.70 3.95 -3.79
CA ASP A 135 8.15 2.58 -3.58
C ASP A 135 8.13 2.22 -2.09
N CYS A 136 7.40 1.17 -1.76
CA CYS A 136 7.29 0.64 -0.41
C CYS A 136 7.98 -0.71 -0.31
N HIS A 137 9.06 -0.75 0.48
CA HIS A 137 9.82 -1.97 0.72
C HIS A 137 9.19 -2.78 1.87
N HIS A 138 9.00 -4.07 1.63
CA HIS A 138 8.49 -5.05 2.58
C HIS A 138 9.53 -6.18 2.72
N SER A 139 9.87 -6.56 3.95
CA SER A 139 10.84 -7.62 4.17
C SER A 139 10.62 -8.47 5.42
N ILE A 140 11.04 -9.72 5.33
CA ILE A 140 11.16 -10.66 6.43
C ILE A 140 12.56 -11.25 6.35
N PHE A 141 13.26 -11.27 7.49
CA PHE A 141 14.52 -11.99 7.64
C PHE A 141 14.28 -13.18 8.56
N PHE A 142 14.51 -14.38 8.07
CA PHE A 142 14.29 -15.61 8.81
C PHE A 142 15.32 -16.67 8.40
N GLU A 143 15.96 -17.31 9.38
CA GLU A 143 16.99 -18.36 9.16
C GLU A 143 18.06 -18.01 8.10
N GLY A 144 18.53 -16.77 8.10
CA GLY A 144 19.58 -16.32 7.16
C GLY A 144 19.09 -16.06 5.73
N LYS A 145 17.78 -16.16 5.46
CA LYS A 145 17.16 -15.84 4.17
C LYS A 145 16.30 -14.58 4.27
N LYS A 146 16.27 -13.82 3.18
CA LYS A 146 15.50 -12.59 3.04
C LYS A 146 14.34 -12.78 2.06
N TRP A 147 13.11 -12.76 2.56
CA TRP A 147 11.92 -12.57 1.74
C TRP A 147 11.68 -11.07 1.65
N SER A 148 11.86 -10.47 0.47
CA SER A 148 11.57 -9.05 0.31
C SER A 148 10.96 -8.74 -1.04
N PHE A 149 10.08 -7.75 -1.06
CA PHE A 149 9.52 -7.23 -2.28
C PHE A 149 9.25 -5.73 -2.13
N THR A 150 9.11 -5.06 -3.27
CA THR A 150 8.76 -3.66 -3.34
C THR A 150 7.39 -3.53 -3.99
N SER A 151 6.47 -2.87 -3.29
CA SER A 151 5.19 -2.43 -3.85
C SER A 151 5.38 -1.04 -4.42
N THR A 152 5.15 -0.87 -5.72
CA THR A 152 5.21 0.43 -6.38
C THR A 152 3.80 0.99 -6.52
N PHE A 153 3.60 2.17 -5.96
CA PHE A 153 2.36 2.93 -6.06
C PHE A 153 2.55 4.14 -6.95
N THR A 154 1.49 4.56 -7.62
CA THR A 154 1.43 5.87 -8.26
C THR A 154 0.29 6.67 -7.67
N ILE A 155 0.55 7.96 -7.45
CA ILE A 155 -0.44 8.93 -6.99
C ILE A 155 -0.57 9.95 -8.11
N ASN A 156 -1.78 10.09 -8.66
CA ASN A 156 -2.05 10.99 -9.76
C ASN A 156 -3.12 12.01 -9.38
N LEU A 157 -2.76 13.30 -9.38
CA LEU A 157 -3.68 14.40 -9.17
C LEU A 157 -4.61 14.55 -10.39
N ILE A 158 -5.90 14.30 -10.18
CA ILE A 158 -6.93 14.39 -11.22
C ILE A 158 -7.49 15.80 -11.31
N SER A 159 -7.79 16.39 -10.16
CA SER A 159 -8.23 17.78 -10.08
C SER A 159 -7.87 18.37 -8.72
N SER A 160 -7.60 19.67 -8.71
CA SER A 160 -7.44 20.46 -7.51
C SER A 160 -8.42 21.61 -7.57
N SER A 161 -9.09 21.87 -6.45
CA SER A 161 -9.85 23.09 -6.22
C SER A 161 -9.22 23.83 -5.05
N GLY A 162 -9.14 25.15 -5.16
CA GLY A 162 -8.43 26.01 -4.20
C GLY A 162 -8.20 27.39 -4.79
#